data_AF-A0A060CIB1-F1
#
_entry.id   AF-A0A060CIB1-F1
#
_cell.length_a   1.000
_cell.length_b   1.000
_cell.length_c   1.000
_cell.angle_alpha   90.00
_cell.angle_beta   90.00
_cell.angle_gamma   90.00
#
_symmetry.space_group_name_H-M   'P 1'
#
loop_
_entity.id
_entity.type
_entity.pdbx_description
1 polymer ?
#
loop_
_entity_poly.entity_id
_entity_poly.type
_entity_poly.pdbx_seq_one_letter_code
_entity_poly.pdbx_strand_id
1 'polypeptide(L)'
;LDVTGYNYAWGRYRADARRYPDRVMLGTESLAGDLPRIWPLVESIPGLIGDFVWTGWDYLGEVGLGSWVYDAGRRRALLAKEFPHLVAGCGALDITGQPGAPVALQQAVWGLQDAPAIMVRPLDVSGATVQKTIWRSTDAIPSWSW
;
A
#
# COMPACT_ATOMS: atom_id res chain seq x y z
N LEU A 1 -21.61 -16.98 -2.45
CA LEU A 1 -21.31 -15.57 -2.80
C LEU A 1 -21.23 -15.50 -4.31
N ASP A 2 -21.79 -14.47 -4.91
CA ASP A 2 -21.73 -14.27 -6.36
C ASP A 2 -20.33 -13.84 -6.82
N VAL A 3 -19.66 -13.02 -6.00
CA VAL A 3 -18.24 -12.65 -6.15
C VAL A 3 -17.51 -12.96 -4.84
N THR A 4 -16.36 -13.61 -4.93
CA THR A 4 -15.54 -13.95 -3.77
C THR A 4 -14.49 -12.88 -3.51
N GLY A 5 -14.57 -12.22 -2.35
CA GLY A 5 -13.58 -11.24 -1.90
C GLY A 5 -12.33 -11.88 -1.30
N TYR A 6 -11.18 -11.27 -1.54
CA TYR A 6 -9.87 -11.67 -1.05
C TYR A 6 -9.18 -10.47 -0.37
N ASN A 7 -9.11 -10.50 0.96
CA ASN A 7 -8.32 -9.53 1.72
C ASN A 7 -6.89 -10.05 1.90
N TYR A 8 -5.90 -9.30 1.39
CA TYR A 8 -4.47 -9.59 1.51
C TYR A 8 -4.06 -10.99 1.02
N ALA A 9 -4.84 -11.56 0.10
CA ALA A 9 -4.75 -12.98 -0.28
C ALA A 9 -4.44 -13.18 -1.76
N TRP A 10 -3.76 -12.22 -2.40
CA TRP A 10 -3.43 -12.27 -3.82
C TRP A 10 -2.58 -13.49 -4.21
N GLY A 11 -1.80 -14.05 -3.27
CA GLY A 11 -1.07 -15.31 -3.48
C GLY A 11 -1.96 -16.51 -3.80
N ARG A 12 -3.28 -16.42 -3.55
CA ARG A 12 -4.25 -17.47 -3.88
C ARG A 12 -4.80 -17.39 -5.29
N TYR A 13 -4.74 -16.23 -5.96
CA TYR A 13 -5.48 -15.99 -7.20
C TYR A 13 -5.23 -17.06 -8.26
N ARG A 14 -3.97 -17.44 -8.50
CA ARG A 14 -3.65 -18.48 -9.50
C ARG A 14 -4.15 -19.87 -9.10
N ALA A 15 -4.06 -20.22 -7.83
CA ALA A 15 -4.48 -21.54 -7.36
C ALA A 15 -6.01 -21.66 -7.38
N ASP A 16 -6.71 -20.62 -6.92
CA ASP A 16 -8.17 -20.62 -6.89
C ASP A 16 -8.77 -20.46 -8.29
N ALA A 17 -8.14 -19.71 -9.21
CA ALA A 17 -8.55 -19.68 -10.62
C ALA A 17 -8.46 -21.06 -11.31
N ARG A 18 -7.46 -21.88 -10.97
CA ARG A 18 -7.37 -23.26 -11.48
C ARG A 18 -8.40 -24.19 -10.84
N ARG A 19 -8.63 -24.04 -9.54
CA ARG A 19 -9.52 -24.93 -8.77
C ARG A 19 -11.01 -24.61 -9.02
N TYR A 20 -11.32 -23.35 -9.29
CA TYR A 20 -12.67 -22.83 -9.45
C TYR A 20 -12.72 -21.95 -10.70
N PRO A 21 -12.68 -22.53 -11.91
CA PRO A 21 -12.56 -21.78 -13.17
C PRO A 21 -13.73 -20.80 -13.40
N ASP A 22 -14.91 -21.10 -12.88
CA ASP A 22 -16.12 -20.26 -13.03
C ASP A 22 -16.29 -19.23 -11.90
N ARG A 23 -15.33 -19.14 -10.97
CA ARG A 23 -15.42 -18.21 -9.84
C ARG A 23 -15.06 -16.79 -10.26
N VAL A 24 -15.96 -15.86 -9.97
CA VAL A 24 -15.63 -14.43 -9.98
C VAL A 24 -14.94 -14.06 -8.66
N MET A 25 -13.75 -13.49 -8.75
CA MET A 25 -12.88 -13.12 -7.65
C MET A 25 -12.59 -11.62 -7.68
N LEU A 26 -12.47 -11.01 -6.50
CA LEU A 26 -12.10 -9.62 -6.34
C LEU A 26 -11.08 -9.49 -5.21
N GLY A 27 -9.97 -8.79 -5.44
CA GLY A 27 -9.11 -8.32 -4.36
C GLY A 27 -9.84 -7.23 -3.58
N THR A 28 -10.42 -7.58 -2.44
CA THR A 28 -11.24 -6.63 -1.67
C THR A 28 -10.40 -5.74 -0.78
N GLU A 29 -9.19 -6.17 -0.42
CA GLU A 29 -8.16 -5.36 0.24
C GLU A 29 -6.75 -5.82 -0.16
N SER A 30 -5.87 -4.89 -0.50
CA SER A 30 -4.47 -5.15 -0.81
C SER A 30 -3.52 -4.09 -0.25
N LEU A 31 -2.22 -4.39 -0.31
CA LEU A 31 -1.16 -3.46 0.05
C LEU A 31 -0.71 -2.71 -1.21
N ALA A 32 -0.58 -1.38 -1.14
CA ALA A 32 -0.09 -0.58 -2.26
C ALA A 32 1.25 -1.08 -2.83
N GLY A 33 2.15 -1.57 -1.97
CA GLY A 33 3.45 -2.11 -2.37
C GLY A 33 3.38 -3.45 -3.13
N ASP A 34 2.28 -4.18 -3.03
CA ASP A 34 2.06 -5.44 -3.76
C ASP A 34 1.38 -5.23 -5.11
N LEU A 35 0.86 -4.02 -5.38
CA LEU A 35 0.13 -3.72 -6.60
C LEU A 35 0.91 -4.06 -7.89
N PRO A 36 2.25 -3.87 -7.98
CA PRO A 36 3.03 -4.31 -9.15
C PRO A 36 2.99 -5.83 -9.41
N ARG A 37 2.71 -6.64 -8.39
CA ARG A 37 2.53 -8.10 -8.52
C ARG A 37 1.07 -8.48 -8.74
N ILE A 38 0.14 -7.71 -8.16
CA ILE A 38 -1.29 -7.96 -8.22
C ILE A 38 -1.87 -7.61 -9.59
N TRP A 39 -1.56 -6.44 -10.12
CA TRP A 39 -2.23 -5.95 -11.33
C TRP A 39 -2.02 -6.84 -12.57
N PRO A 40 -0.81 -7.40 -12.82
CA PRO A 40 -0.64 -8.39 -13.89
C PRO A 40 -1.50 -9.66 -13.70
N LEU A 41 -1.88 -10.01 -12.47
CA LEU A 41 -2.82 -11.11 -12.22
C LEU A 41 -4.25 -10.71 -12.56
N VAL A 42 -4.65 -9.48 -12.20
CA VAL A 42 -5.96 -8.91 -12.57
C VAL A 42 -6.10 -8.91 -14.08
N GLU A 43 -5.09 -8.48 -14.81
CA GLU A 43 -5.12 -8.43 -16.28
C GLU A 43 -5.07 -9.80 -16.97
N SER A 44 -4.52 -10.83 -16.31
CA SER A 44 -4.29 -12.15 -16.93
C SER A 44 -5.25 -13.25 -16.49
N ILE A 45 -5.98 -13.11 -15.38
CA ILE A 45 -6.91 -14.11 -14.86
C ILE A 45 -8.35 -13.68 -15.20
N PRO A 46 -9.07 -14.36 -16.11
CA PRO A 46 -10.39 -13.92 -16.58
C PRO A 46 -11.44 -13.71 -15.48
N GLY A 47 -11.40 -14.53 -14.41
CA GLY A 47 -12.33 -14.42 -13.28
C GLY A 47 -11.92 -13.41 -12.21
N LEU A 48 -10.74 -12.77 -12.31
CA LEU A 48 -10.28 -11.78 -11.33
C LEU A 48 -10.60 -10.37 -11.84
N ILE A 49 -11.66 -9.77 -11.29
CA ILE A 49 -12.26 -8.56 -11.87
C ILE A 49 -11.67 -7.24 -11.36
N GLY A 50 -10.75 -7.28 -10.40
CA GLY A 50 -10.13 -6.07 -9.87
C GLY A 50 -9.44 -6.26 -8.52
N ASP A 51 -9.00 -5.13 -7.96
CA ASP A 51 -8.33 -5.03 -6.67
C ASP A 51 -8.59 -3.65 -6.01
N PHE A 52 -8.74 -3.63 -4.69
CA PHE A 52 -8.89 -2.42 -3.88
C PHE A 52 -7.71 -2.27 -2.92
N VAL A 53 -6.89 -1.23 -3.14
CA VAL A 53 -5.76 -0.91 -2.26
C VAL A 53 -6.25 -0.29 -0.95
N TRP A 54 -5.74 -0.80 0.17
CA TRP A 54 -5.88 -0.18 1.48
C TRP A 54 -4.76 0.86 1.70
N THR A 55 -5.01 2.17 1.75
CA THR A 55 -6.28 2.88 1.44
C THR A 55 -6.06 3.98 0.42
N GLY A 56 -7.13 4.41 -0.26
CA GLY A 56 -7.06 5.54 -1.18
C GLY A 56 -6.76 6.87 -0.48
N TRP A 57 -7.37 7.10 0.68
CA TRP A 57 -7.23 8.33 1.47
C TRP A 57 -6.94 7.95 2.92
N ASP A 58 -6.04 8.67 3.57
CA ASP A 58 -5.75 8.45 4.98
C ASP A 58 -6.96 8.75 5.88
N TYR A 59 -6.96 8.26 7.10
CA TYR A 59 -8.12 8.39 7.99
C TYR A 59 -7.72 8.47 9.46
N LEU A 60 -8.64 9.00 10.28
CA LEU A 60 -8.48 9.09 11.74
C LEU A 60 -8.71 7.71 12.39
N GLY A 61 -7.89 7.36 13.37
CA GLY A 61 -7.93 6.07 14.05
C GLY A 61 -6.93 5.07 13.47
N GLU A 62 -7.08 3.80 13.88
CA GLU A 62 -6.15 2.69 13.58
C GLU A 62 -4.67 3.11 13.61
N VAL A 63 -4.36 3.85 14.67
CA VAL A 63 -3.26 4.82 14.65
C VAL A 63 -1.93 4.13 14.44
N GLY A 64 -1.21 4.56 13.40
CA GLY A 64 0.12 4.05 13.09
C GLY A 64 0.17 2.81 12.20
N LEU A 65 -0.95 2.40 11.58
CA LEU A 65 -0.94 1.37 10.55
C LEU A 65 0.12 1.55 9.47
N GLY A 66 0.44 2.78 9.08
CA GLY A 66 1.49 3.13 8.12
C GLY A 66 2.75 3.71 8.76
N SER A 67 3.04 3.37 10.02
CA SER A 67 4.18 3.92 10.75
C SER A 67 5.52 3.58 10.13
N TRP A 68 6.39 4.58 10.10
CA TRP A 68 7.84 4.46 9.87
C TRP A 68 8.55 5.02 11.09
N VAL A 69 9.44 4.23 11.69
CA VAL A 69 10.19 4.62 12.88
C VAL A 69 11.66 4.35 12.66
N TYR A 70 12.46 5.40 12.83
CA TYR A 70 13.91 5.39 12.67
C TYR A 70 14.60 5.23 14.02
N ASP A 71 15.65 4.41 14.06
CA ASP A 71 16.52 4.18 15.22
C ASP A 71 15.78 3.91 16.54
N ALA A 72 14.66 3.21 16.42
CA ALA A 72 13.70 3.00 17.50
C ALA A 72 14.19 2.10 18.66
N GLY A 73 15.39 1.54 18.55
CA GLY A 73 15.84 0.44 19.41
C GLY A 73 14.84 -0.73 19.40
N ARG A 74 14.74 -1.46 20.52
CA ARG A 74 13.84 -2.63 20.66
C ARG A 74 12.41 -2.32 21.15
N ARG A 75 12.03 -1.06 21.36
CA ARG A 75 10.88 -0.73 22.24
C ARG A 75 9.78 0.16 21.66
N ARG A 76 9.81 0.54 20.39
CA ARG A 76 8.75 1.42 19.87
C ARG A 76 7.62 0.62 19.24
N ALA A 77 6.40 0.84 19.73
CA ALA A 77 5.20 0.30 19.09
C ALA A 77 5.08 0.87 17.66
N LEU A 78 4.86 -0.02 16.70
CA LEU A 78 4.60 0.34 15.30
C LEU A 78 3.12 0.60 15.06
N LEU A 79 2.25 -0.09 15.79
CA LEU A 79 0.80 0.06 15.78
C LEU A 79 0.33 0.67 17.10
N ALA A 80 -0.92 1.17 17.13
CA ALA A 80 -1.54 1.77 18.30
C ALA A 80 -0.65 2.86 18.92
N LYS A 81 -0.20 3.79 18.07
CA LYS A 81 0.67 4.89 18.49
C LYS A 81 -0.02 5.75 19.53
N GLU A 82 0.75 6.20 20.51
CA GLU A 82 0.27 7.13 21.53
C GLU A 82 -0.04 8.51 20.92
N PHE A 83 -0.88 9.28 21.62
CA PHE A 83 -1.04 10.70 21.36
C PHE A 83 0.35 11.38 21.28
N PRO A 84 0.64 12.24 20.29
CA PRO A 84 -0.30 12.96 19.41
C PRO A 84 -0.57 12.31 18.05
N HIS A 85 -0.30 11.02 17.85
CA HIS A 85 -0.64 10.35 16.59
C HIS A 85 -2.16 10.19 16.48
N LEU A 86 -2.73 10.59 15.33
CA LEU A 86 -4.19 10.59 15.11
C LEU A 86 -4.64 9.73 13.93
N VAL A 87 -3.77 9.50 12.95
CA VAL A 87 -4.11 8.87 11.67
C VAL A 87 -3.51 7.48 11.53
N ALA A 88 -4.09 6.69 10.63
CA ALA A 88 -3.55 5.40 10.22
C ALA A 88 -2.19 5.59 9.54
N GLY A 89 -2.05 6.56 8.64
CA GLY A 89 -0.81 6.90 7.95
C GLY A 89 -0.49 6.00 6.76
N CYS A 90 -1.46 5.23 6.25
CA CYS A 90 -1.30 4.31 5.13
C CYS A 90 -2.11 4.69 3.88
N GLY A 91 -2.72 5.89 3.87
CA GLY A 91 -3.41 6.42 2.69
C GLY A 91 -2.46 6.69 1.52
N ALA A 92 -2.95 6.52 0.30
CA ALA A 92 -2.25 6.98 -0.90
C ALA A 92 -2.25 8.51 -0.95
N LEU A 93 -3.39 9.12 -0.65
CA LEU A 93 -3.54 10.53 -0.30
C LEU A 93 -3.40 10.67 1.22
N ASP A 94 -2.68 11.69 1.68
CA ASP A 94 -2.65 12.01 3.11
C ASP A 94 -4.00 12.55 3.60
N ILE A 95 -4.13 12.80 4.90
CA ILE A 95 -5.40 13.24 5.51
C ILE A 95 -5.91 14.57 4.92
N THR A 96 -5.03 15.39 4.34
CA THR A 96 -5.35 16.68 3.72
C THR A 96 -5.60 16.57 2.21
N GLY A 97 -5.46 15.37 1.64
CA GLY A 97 -5.65 15.10 0.22
C GLY A 97 -4.40 15.29 -0.64
N GLN A 98 -3.22 15.43 -0.05
CA GLN A 98 -1.98 15.52 -0.83
C GLN A 98 -1.52 14.12 -1.26
N PRO A 99 -1.10 13.93 -2.52
CA PRO A 99 -0.64 12.64 -3.01
C PRO A 99 0.73 12.27 -2.44
N GLY A 100 0.82 11.06 -1.87
CA GLY A 100 2.08 10.45 -1.49
C GLY A 100 2.67 9.55 -2.58
N ALA A 101 3.81 8.94 -2.29
CA ALA A 101 4.44 7.94 -3.16
C ALA A 101 3.52 6.79 -3.63
N PRO A 102 2.53 6.29 -2.84
CA PRO A 102 1.62 5.26 -3.33
C PRO A 102 0.77 5.70 -4.54
N VAL A 103 0.44 6.99 -4.68
CA VAL A 103 -0.29 7.51 -5.86
C VAL A 103 0.57 7.34 -7.11
N ALA A 104 1.85 7.72 -7.04
CA ALA A 104 2.77 7.55 -8.16
C ALA A 104 2.95 6.07 -8.53
N LEU A 105 3.02 5.17 -7.55
CA LEU A 105 3.09 3.73 -7.80
C LEU A 105 1.82 3.21 -8.49
N GLN A 106 0.64 3.62 -8.02
CA GLN A 106 -0.64 3.23 -8.60
C GLN A 106 -0.78 3.73 -10.04
N GLN A 107 -0.45 4.99 -10.30
CA GLN A 107 -0.44 5.54 -11.66
C GLN A 107 0.51 4.76 -12.58
N ALA A 108 1.71 4.41 -12.11
CA ALA A 108 2.65 3.62 -12.89
C ALA A 108 2.09 2.22 -13.23
N VAL A 109 1.49 1.54 -12.24
CA VAL A 109 0.89 0.21 -12.44
C VAL A 109 -0.28 0.24 -13.41
N TRP A 110 -1.09 1.30 -13.36
CA TRP A 110 -2.26 1.47 -14.24
C TRP A 110 -1.95 2.13 -15.59
N GLY A 111 -0.68 2.39 -15.91
CA GLY A 111 -0.31 3.02 -17.17
C GLY A 111 -0.80 4.47 -17.33
N LEU A 112 -0.97 5.18 -16.21
CA LEU A 112 -1.45 6.57 -16.15
C LEU A 112 -0.30 7.60 -16.09
N GLN A 113 0.95 7.17 -16.26
CA GLN A 113 2.12 8.06 -16.25
C GLN A 113 2.71 8.22 -17.64
N ASP A 114 2.97 9.46 -18.04
CA ASP A 114 3.69 9.78 -19.29
C ASP A 114 5.21 9.79 -19.10
N ALA A 115 5.69 9.84 -17.86
CA ALA A 115 7.10 9.88 -17.51
C ALA A 115 7.35 9.22 -16.13
N PRO A 116 8.59 8.76 -15.84
CA PRO A 116 8.91 8.19 -14.53
C PRO A 116 8.71 9.21 -13.39
N ALA A 117 8.04 8.79 -12.32
CA ALA A 117 8.01 9.53 -11.07
C ALA A 117 9.20 9.11 -10.18
N ILE A 118 9.92 10.09 -9.63
CA ILE A 118 11.03 9.85 -8.70
C ILE A 118 10.71 10.52 -7.36
N MET A 119 10.89 9.79 -6.28
CA MET A 119 10.61 10.20 -4.91
C MET A 119 11.82 9.87 -4.03
N VAL A 120 12.13 10.71 -3.04
CA VAL A 120 13.31 10.58 -2.19
C VAL A 120 12.88 10.22 -0.77
N ARG A 121 13.50 9.18 -0.20
CA ARG A 121 13.35 8.90 1.24
C ARG A 121 14.14 9.93 2.05
N PRO A 122 13.65 10.34 3.23
CA PRO A 122 14.29 11.40 3.97
C PRO A 122 15.79 11.21 4.24
N LEU A 123 16.61 12.21 3.87
CA LEU A 123 18.07 12.11 3.91
C LEU A 123 18.65 12.38 5.31
N ASP A 124 17.94 13.12 6.15
CA ASP A 124 18.28 13.35 7.55
C ASP A 124 18.31 12.06 8.40
N VAL A 125 17.62 11.03 7.93
CA VAL A 125 17.61 9.67 8.50
C VAL A 125 18.31 8.64 7.60
N SER A 126 19.15 9.10 6.68
CA SER A 126 19.96 8.21 5.84
C SER A 126 20.92 7.39 6.71
N GLY A 127 20.97 6.08 6.48
CA GLY A 127 21.77 5.13 7.29
C GLY A 127 21.10 4.68 8.59
N ALA A 128 19.99 5.29 9.00
CA ALA A 128 19.23 4.86 10.18
C ALA A 128 18.55 3.50 9.95
N THR A 129 18.39 2.75 11.04
CA THR A 129 17.62 1.50 11.02
C THR A 129 16.12 1.81 10.95
N VAL A 130 15.40 1.12 10.07
CA VAL A 130 13.97 1.35 9.83
C VAL A 130 13.16 0.20 10.42
N GLN A 131 12.17 0.56 11.23
CA GLN A 131 11.05 -0.31 11.57
C GLN A 131 9.77 0.25 10.98
N LYS A 132 9.05 -0.57 10.23
CA LYS A 132 7.83 -0.18 9.53
C LYS A 132 6.81 -1.31 9.52
N THR A 133 5.56 -0.95 9.29
CA THR A 133 4.48 -1.87 8.99
C THR A 133 4.38 -2.15 7.48
N ILE A 134 3.51 -3.08 7.10
CA ILE A 134 3.34 -3.50 5.71
C ILE A 134 2.42 -2.58 4.90
N TRP A 135 1.52 -1.84 5.55
CA TRP A 135 0.51 -0.98 4.87
C TRP A 135 1.08 0.31 4.27
N ARG A 136 2.29 0.73 4.65
CA ARG A 136 3.03 1.81 3.96
C ARG A 136 4.37 1.28 3.44
N SER A 137 4.44 1.01 2.14
CA SER A 137 5.61 0.39 1.50
C SER A 137 6.84 1.29 1.46
N THR A 138 6.64 2.62 1.41
CA THR A 138 7.71 3.65 1.39
C THR A 138 7.25 4.93 2.10
N ASP A 139 8.19 5.66 2.69
CA ASP A 139 7.98 7.01 3.22
C ASP A 139 8.61 8.11 2.35
N ALA A 140 8.96 7.77 1.11
CA ALA A 140 9.50 8.72 0.15
C ALA A 140 8.52 9.86 -0.18
N ILE A 141 9.09 11.04 -0.42
CA ILE A 141 8.37 12.27 -0.77
C ILE A 141 8.89 12.87 -2.08
N PRO A 142 8.10 13.69 -2.79
CA PRO A 142 8.51 14.35 -4.04
C PRO A 142 9.38 15.59 -3.76
N SER A 143 10.48 15.45 -3.02
CA SER A 143 11.36 16.57 -2.66
C SER A 143 12.85 16.24 -2.83
N TRP A 144 13.61 17.22 -3.31
CA TRP A 144 15.08 17.20 -3.42
C TRP A 144 15.76 18.18 -2.47
N SER A 145 15.00 18.88 -1.63
CA SER A 145 15.53 19.84 -0.67
C SER A 145 15.74 19.16 0.67
N TRP A 146 17.00 19.15 1.13
CA TRP A 146 17.47 18.52 2.37
C TRP A 146 18.47 19.42 3.06
#